data_AF-A0A831W5D3-F1
#
_entry.id   AF-A0A831W5D3-F1
#
_cell.length_a   1.000
_cell.length_b   1.000
_cell.length_c   1.000
_cell.angle_alpha   90.00
_cell.angle_beta   90.00
_cell.angle_gamma   90.00
#
_symmetry.space_group_name_H-M   'P 1'
#
loop_
_entity.id
_entity.type
_entity.pdbx_description
1 polymer ?
#
loop_
_entity_poly.entity_id
_entity_poly.type
_entity_poly.pdbx_seq_one_letter_code
_entity_poly.pdbx_strand_id
1 'polypeptide(L)'
;MTLRSLHQYLTRRLLAVIVPLLVAVGGIVGGYAGRGEVAESDAKAALAASRAKERILMTLQTVAEVPRVLATLVAEHPPEERRLRRMLIRALQVNPDIYGMALAAEPGGLYPDRNEYCLYAFRQGGSIRFRRLDSPTYRYLRQPWYQRPRKLRRAVWSEPYFDAGGGEALMSTYSVPLVSRTGRFLGVATADVTLEALKGIVETVAV
;
A
#
# COMPACT_ATOMS: atom_id res chain seq x y z
N MET A 1 -3.41 29.14 -8.94
CA MET A 1 -4.02 28.62 -7.70
C MET A 1 -3.11 27.52 -7.19
N THR A 2 -2.35 27.76 -6.11
CA THR A 2 -1.23 26.90 -5.70
C THR A 2 -1.72 25.76 -4.78
N LEU A 3 -1.16 24.56 -4.93
CA LEU A 3 -1.55 23.33 -4.20
C LEU A 3 -1.62 23.48 -2.66
N ARG A 4 -0.88 24.43 -2.08
CA ARG A 4 -0.94 24.76 -0.65
C ARG A 4 -2.26 25.42 -0.23
N SER A 5 -2.87 26.25 -1.08
CA SER A 5 -4.14 26.92 -0.74
C SER A 5 -5.34 25.97 -0.80
N LEU A 6 -5.31 24.96 -1.68
CA LEU A 6 -6.34 23.93 -1.74
C LEU A 6 -6.30 23.00 -0.53
N HIS A 7 -5.10 22.62 -0.07
CA HIS A 7 -4.94 21.79 1.12
C HIS A 7 -5.37 22.50 2.42
N GLN A 8 -5.03 23.79 2.56
CA GLN A 8 -5.47 24.63 3.69
C GLN A 8 -6.99 24.89 3.68
N TYR A 9 -7.58 24.97 2.50
CA TYR A 9 -9.03 25.14 2.34
C TYR A 9 -9.80 23.87 2.72
N LEU A 10 -9.32 22.70 2.27
CA LEU A 10 -9.95 21.40 2.58
C LEU A 10 -9.80 21.02 4.05
N THR A 11 -8.63 21.25 4.66
CA THR A 11 -8.41 20.99 6.10
C THR A 11 -9.28 21.87 6.99
N ARG A 12 -9.46 23.15 6.65
CA ARG A 12 -10.37 24.04 7.41
C ARG A 12 -11.83 23.59 7.34
N ARG A 13 -12.31 23.12 6.19
CA ARG A 13 -13.69 22.60 6.06
C ARG A 13 -13.88 21.25 6.75
N LEU A 14 -12.88 20.37 6.72
CA LEU A 14 -12.89 19.12 7.48
C LEU A 14 -12.95 19.36 8.99
N LEU A 15 -12.13 20.29 9.50
CA LEU A 15 -12.12 20.64 10.93
C LEU A 15 -13.45 21.28 11.39
N ALA A 16 -14.08 22.09 10.55
CA ALA A 16 -15.37 22.73 10.85
C ALA A 16 -16.53 21.72 11.00
N VAL A 17 -16.40 20.50 10.48
CA VAL A 17 -17.41 19.43 10.59
C VAL A 17 -17.06 18.43 11.70
N ILE A 18 -15.77 18.11 11.86
CA ILE A 18 -15.31 17.10 12.84
C ILE A 18 -15.45 17.62 14.28
N VAL A 19 -15.14 18.89 14.53
CA VAL A 19 -15.13 19.43 15.91
C VAL A 19 -16.54 19.50 16.53
N PRO A 20 -17.59 20.00 15.84
CA PRO A 20 -18.95 19.98 16.39
C PRO A 20 -19.48 18.55 16.63
N LEU A 21 -19.09 17.59 15.78
CA LEU A 21 -19.49 16.19 15.91
C LEU A 21 -18.88 15.56 17.17
N LEU A 22 -17.61 15.85 17.46
CA LEU A 22 -16.94 15.39 18.68
C LEU A 22 -17.56 16.00 19.95
N VAL A 23 -17.96 17.28 19.91
CA VAL A 23 -18.64 17.95 21.03
C VAL A 23 -20.03 17.37 21.27
N ALA A 24 -20.79 17.05 20.21
CA ALA A 24 -22.09 16.38 20.32
C ALA A 24 -21.96 14.97 20.93
N VAL A 25 -20.95 14.20 20.54
CA VAL A 25 -20.65 12.87 21.12
C VAL A 25 -20.28 12.97 22.60
N GLY A 26 -19.45 13.95 22.98
CA GLY A 26 -19.07 14.17 24.37
C GLY A 26 -20.27 14.52 25.28
N GLY A 27 -21.22 15.31 24.77
CA GLY A 27 -22.46 15.65 25.49
C GLY A 27 -23.39 14.46 25.73
N ILE A 28 -23.43 13.52 24.79
CA ILE A 28 -24.19 12.26 24.91
C ILE A 28 -23.55 11.35 25.97
N VAL A 29 -22.22 11.21 25.95
CA VAL A 29 -21.45 10.38 26.91
C VAL A 29 -21.56 10.90 28.35
N GLY A 30 -21.61 12.22 28.55
CA GLY A 30 -21.74 12.83 29.88
C GLY A 30 -23.12 12.64 30.54
N GLY A 31 -24.18 12.41 29.75
CA GLY A 31 -25.55 12.26 30.25
C GLY A 31 -25.90 10.87 30.78
N TYR A 32 -25.16 9.83 30.37
CA TYR A 32 -25.45 8.46 30.79
C TYR A 32 -24.66 8.08 32.03
N ALA A 33 -25.40 7.97 33.13
CA ALA A 33 -25.09 7.19 34.34
C ALA A 33 -24.75 5.69 34.09
N GLY A 34 -24.46 5.26 32.85
CA GLY A 34 -24.11 3.89 32.43
C GLY A 34 -22.64 3.50 32.66
N ARG A 35 -21.95 4.15 33.58
CA ARG A 35 -20.48 4.10 33.75
C ARG A 35 -19.85 2.72 33.98
N GLY A 36 -20.60 1.70 34.41
CA GLY A 36 -20.08 0.32 34.59
C GLY A 36 -20.11 -0.50 33.29
N GLU A 37 -21.27 -0.59 32.64
CA GLU A 37 -21.43 -1.27 31.35
C GLU A 37 -20.73 -0.52 30.20
N VAL A 38 -20.70 0.82 30.25
CA VAL A 38 -19.96 1.65 29.29
C VAL A 38 -18.46 1.46 29.46
N ALA A 39 -17.94 1.38 30.68
CA ALA A 39 -16.50 1.14 30.89
C ALA A 39 -16.08 -0.28 30.45
N GLU A 40 -16.92 -1.29 30.67
CA GLU A 40 -16.66 -2.65 30.18
C GLU A 40 -16.77 -2.73 28.64
N SER A 41 -17.75 -2.04 28.05
CA SER A 41 -17.91 -1.90 26.60
C SER A 41 -16.73 -1.16 25.96
N ASP A 42 -16.27 -0.06 26.56
CA ASP A 42 -15.13 0.72 26.10
C ASP A 42 -13.83 -0.08 26.21
N ALA A 43 -13.65 -0.84 27.30
CA ALA A 43 -12.51 -1.74 27.46
C ALA A 43 -12.50 -2.86 26.40
N LYS A 44 -13.67 -3.46 26.10
CA LYS A 44 -13.82 -4.45 25.02
C LYS A 44 -13.54 -3.84 23.65
N ALA A 45 -14.06 -2.66 23.36
CA ALA A 45 -13.80 -1.94 22.11
C ALA A 45 -12.31 -1.57 21.96
N ALA A 46 -11.67 -1.09 23.02
CA ALA A 46 -10.24 -0.78 23.04
C ALA A 46 -9.38 -2.03 22.84
N LEU A 47 -9.76 -3.16 23.44
CA LEU A 47 -9.09 -4.44 23.24
C LEU A 47 -9.24 -4.95 21.80
N ALA A 48 -10.44 -4.89 21.23
CA ALA A 48 -10.70 -5.26 19.84
C ALA A 48 -9.89 -4.37 18.87
N ALA A 49 -9.88 -3.06 19.10
CA ALA A 49 -9.06 -2.12 18.33
C ALA A 49 -7.56 -2.44 18.42
N SER A 50 -7.08 -2.80 19.62
CA SER A 50 -5.66 -3.14 19.83
C SER A 50 -5.28 -4.43 19.10
N ARG A 51 -6.12 -5.46 19.18
CA ARG A 51 -5.93 -6.72 18.43
C ARG A 51 -6.00 -6.51 16.93
N ALA A 52 -6.95 -5.69 16.44
CA ALA A 52 -7.08 -5.37 15.02
C ALA A 52 -5.83 -4.64 14.52
N LYS A 53 -5.34 -3.66 15.28
CA LYS A 53 -4.08 -2.97 15.01
C LYS A 53 -2.91 -3.95 14.93
N GLU A 54 -2.75 -4.82 15.92
CA GLU A 54 -1.67 -5.82 15.94
C GLU A 54 -1.75 -6.75 14.73
N ARG A 55 -2.95 -7.25 14.40
CA ARG A 55 -3.16 -8.12 13.24
C ARG A 55 -2.82 -7.42 11.93
N ILE A 56 -3.28 -6.18 11.74
CA ILE A 56 -2.94 -5.36 10.57
C ILE A 56 -1.42 -5.17 10.49
N LEU A 57 -0.76 -4.80 11.59
CA LEU A 57 0.68 -4.57 11.61
C LEU A 57 1.45 -5.84 11.24
N MET A 58 1.05 -7.00 11.77
CA MET A 58 1.63 -8.29 11.39
C MET A 58 1.47 -8.57 9.90
N THR A 59 0.24 -8.41 9.36
CA THR A 59 -0.01 -8.59 7.92
C THR A 59 0.85 -7.66 7.07
N LEU A 60 0.90 -6.36 7.41
CA LEU A 60 1.72 -5.39 6.67
C LEU A 60 3.21 -5.70 6.76
N GLN A 61 3.70 -6.22 7.89
CA GLN A 61 5.08 -6.67 8.02
C GLN A 61 5.37 -7.85 7.09
N THR A 62 4.51 -8.88 7.09
CA THR A 62 4.65 -10.04 6.19
C THR A 62 4.63 -9.62 4.72
N VAL A 63 3.70 -8.76 4.34
CA VAL A 63 3.61 -8.21 2.97
C VAL A 63 4.89 -7.45 2.60
N ALA A 64 5.46 -6.69 3.54
CA ALA A 64 6.64 -5.86 3.29
C ALA A 64 7.93 -6.67 3.04
N GLU A 65 8.04 -7.90 3.55
CA GLU A 65 9.25 -8.73 3.34
C GLU A 65 9.40 -9.23 1.90
N VAL A 66 8.28 -9.60 1.27
CA VAL A 66 8.28 -10.20 -0.08
C VAL A 66 8.94 -9.29 -1.14
N PRO A 67 8.58 -7.99 -1.28
CA PRO A 67 9.25 -7.11 -2.24
C PRO A 67 10.69 -6.78 -1.84
N ARG A 68 11.10 -6.92 -0.56
CA ARG A 68 12.52 -6.75 -0.17
C ARG A 68 13.38 -7.88 -0.72
N VAL A 69 12.92 -9.12 -0.55
CA VAL A 69 13.61 -10.29 -1.13
C VAL A 69 13.66 -10.17 -2.65
N LEU A 70 12.53 -9.82 -3.28
CA LEU A 70 12.48 -9.60 -4.73
C LEU A 70 13.46 -8.52 -5.19
N ALA A 71 13.50 -7.37 -4.50
CA ALA A 71 14.39 -6.27 -4.82
C ALA A 71 15.86 -6.69 -4.78
N THR A 72 16.27 -7.42 -3.72
CA THR A 72 17.64 -7.93 -3.59
C THR A 72 18.00 -8.89 -4.73
N LEU A 73 17.17 -9.90 -4.98
CA LEU A 73 17.45 -10.90 -6.02
C LEU A 73 17.53 -10.28 -7.43
N VAL A 74 16.63 -9.35 -7.72
CA VAL A 74 16.53 -8.72 -9.04
C VAL A 74 17.62 -7.68 -9.26
N ALA A 75 18.04 -6.94 -8.21
CA ALA A 75 19.10 -5.95 -8.32
C ALA A 75 20.46 -6.57 -8.68
N GLU A 76 20.72 -7.81 -8.25
CA GLU A 76 21.93 -8.55 -8.58
C GLU A 76 21.84 -9.24 -9.94
N HIS A 77 20.72 -9.92 -10.21
CA HIS A 77 20.52 -10.73 -11.40
C HIS A 77 19.16 -10.42 -12.05
N PRO A 78 19.08 -9.36 -12.87
CA PRO A 78 17.84 -8.96 -13.53
C PRO A 78 17.26 -10.11 -14.36
N PRO A 79 16.07 -10.63 -14.04
CA PRO A 79 15.50 -11.77 -14.76
C PRO A 79 14.94 -11.36 -16.12
N GLU A 80 14.95 -12.28 -17.07
CA GLU A 80 14.08 -12.19 -18.25
C GLU A 80 12.60 -12.15 -17.84
N GLU A 81 11.75 -11.50 -18.66
CA GLU A 81 10.34 -11.28 -18.32
C GLU A 81 9.60 -12.60 -17.99
N ARG A 82 9.87 -13.67 -18.75
CA ARG A 82 9.25 -14.98 -18.52
C ARG A 82 9.60 -15.55 -17.13
N ARG A 83 10.84 -15.37 -16.68
CA ARG A 83 11.27 -15.77 -15.32
C ARG A 83 10.63 -14.87 -14.27
N LEU A 84 10.60 -13.56 -14.50
CA LEU A 84 9.94 -12.60 -13.61
C LEU A 84 8.45 -12.94 -13.41
N ARG A 85 7.71 -13.23 -14.49
CA ARG A 85 6.30 -13.64 -14.42
C ARG A 85 6.11 -14.84 -13.49
N ARG A 86 6.95 -15.87 -13.61
CA ARG A 86 6.90 -17.05 -12.72
C ARG A 86 7.21 -16.68 -11.27
N MET A 87 8.19 -15.82 -11.03
CA MET A 87 8.53 -15.33 -9.69
C MET A 87 7.34 -14.59 -9.06
N LEU A 88 6.71 -13.67 -9.80
CA LEU A 88 5.54 -12.92 -9.32
C LEU A 88 4.32 -13.82 -9.08
N ILE A 89 4.04 -14.79 -9.97
CA ILE A 89 2.98 -15.78 -9.75
C ILE A 89 3.22 -16.55 -8.46
N ARG A 90 4.43 -17.07 -8.25
CA ARG A 90 4.77 -17.85 -7.05
C ARG A 90 4.70 -16.99 -5.79
N ALA A 91 5.21 -15.76 -5.84
CA ALA A 91 5.14 -14.83 -4.72
C ALA A 91 3.70 -14.56 -4.31
N LEU A 92 2.82 -14.28 -5.27
CA LEU A 92 1.38 -14.11 -4.99
C LEU A 92 0.76 -15.42 -4.49
N GLN A 93 1.01 -16.57 -5.10
CA GLN A 93 0.43 -17.85 -4.64
C GLN A 93 0.74 -18.18 -3.18
N VAL A 94 1.96 -17.90 -2.72
CA VAL A 94 2.40 -18.20 -1.36
C VAL A 94 1.96 -17.14 -0.34
N ASN A 95 1.65 -15.91 -0.80
CA ASN A 95 1.30 -14.79 0.08
C ASN A 95 -0.14 -14.32 -0.22
N PRO A 96 -1.16 -14.91 0.43
CA PRO A 96 -2.57 -14.56 0.18
C PRO A 96 -2.90 -13.11 0.50
N ASP A 97 -2.20 -12.50 1.46
CA ASP A 97 -2.40 -11.11 1.89
C ASP A 97 -1.94 -10.07 0.84
N ILE A 98 -1.17 -10.49 -0.16
CA ILE A 98 -0.73 -9.61 -1.24
C ILE A 98 -1.75 -9.63 -2.38
N TYR A 99 -2.29 -8.46 -2.70
CA TYR A 99 -3.19 -8.26 -3.83
C TYR A 99 -2.44 -8.25 -5.16
N GLY A 100 -1.36 -7.49 -5.23
CA GLY A 100 -0.56 -7.32 -6.43
C GLY A 100 0.89 -7.00 -6.12
N MET A 101 1.75 -7.18 -7.12
CA MET A 101 3.18 -6.88 -7.05
C MET A 101 3.65 -6.37 -8.40
N ALA A 102 4.46 -5.30 -8.38
CA ALA A 102 5.10 -4.76 -9.57
C ALA A 102 6.61 -4.84 -9.46
N LEU A 103 7.26 -4.99 -10.62
CA LEU A 103 8.66 -4.63 -10.81
C LEU A 103 8.73 -3.50 -11.83
N ALA A 104 9.14 -2.32 -11.37
CA ALA A 104 9.21 -1.09 -12.13
C ALA A 104 10.66 -0.64 -12.27
N ALA A 105 11.24 -0.66 -13.47
CA ALA A 105 12.62 -0.25 -13.70
C ALA A 105 12.75 1.28 -13.80
N GLU A 106 13.89 1.82 -13.37
CA GLU A 106 14.35 3.14 -13.82
C GLU A 106 14.82 3.04 -15.28
N PRO A 107 14.54 4.05 -16.13
CA PRO A 107 15.13 4.13 -17.47
C PRO A 107 16.65 4.01 -17.44
N GLY A 108 17.23 3.10 -18.23
CA GLY A 108 18.67 2.81 -18.20
C GLY A 108 19.17 2.15 -16.91
N GLY A 109 18.26 1.77 -16.01
CA GLY A 109 18.53 1.16 -14.71
C GLY A 109 18.63 -0.36 -14.81
N LEU A 110 17.56 -1.04 -14.41
CA LEU A 110 17.53 -2.51 -14.34
C LEU A 110 17.64 -3.20 -15.70
N TYR A 111 17.05 -2.60 -16.74
CA TYR A 111 17.09 -3.08 -18.12
C TYR A 111 17.64 -1.96 -19.02
N PRO A 112 18.96 -1.87 -19.22
CA PRO A 112 19.59 -0.75 -19.91
C PRO A 112 19.05 -0.48 -21.33
N ASP A 113 18.69 -1.56 -22.04
CA ASP A 113 18.18 -1.48 -23.42
C ASP A 113 16.69 -1.11 -23.50
N ARG A 114 16.02 -0.89 -22.37
CA ARG A 114 14.60 -0.54 -22.30
C ARG A 114 14.44 0.87 -21.73
N ASN A 115 13.67 1.70 -22.45
CA ASN A 115 13.37 3.05 -22.01
C ASN A 115 12.45 3.04 -20.77
N GLU A 116 11.40 2.23 -20.79
CA GLU A 116 10.48 2.04 -19.67
C GLU A 116 10.19 0.54 -19.51
N TYR A 117 10.07 0.09 -18.26
CA TYR A 117 9.66 -1.29 -17.99
C TYR A 117 8.93 -1.37 -16.66
N CYS A 118 7.65 -1.73 -16.70
CA CYS A 118 6.93 -2.07 -15.48
C CYS A 118 5.98 -3.24 -15.71
N LEU A 119 6.31 -4.39 -15.12
CA LEU A 119 5.43 -5.55 -15.12
C LEU A 119 4.69 -5.62 -13.79
N TYR A 120 3.37 -5.63 -13.86
CA TYR A 120 2.49 -5.77 -12.71
C TYR A 120 1.74 -7.10 -12.75
N ALA A 121 1.73 -7.82 -11.64
CA ALA A 121 0.94 -9.02 -11.43
C ALA A 121 -0.06 -8.78 -10.30
N PHE A 122 -1.33 -9.14 -10.48
CA PHE A 122 -2.38 -8.86 -9.50
C PHE A 122 -3.49 -9.90 -9.54
N ARG A 123 -4.24 -9.99 -8.44
CA ARG A 123 -5.39 -10.90 -8.33
C ARG A 123 -6.63 -10.28 -8.96
N GLN A 124 -7.30 -11.06 -9.81
CA GLN A 124 -8.59 -10.70 -10.37
C GLN A 124 -9.39 -11.95 -10.71
N GLY A 125 -10.64 -12.02 -10.21
CA GLY A 125 -11.56 -13.12 -10.49
C GLY A 125 -10.98 -14.50 -10.14
N GLY A 126 -10.32 -14.63 -8.98
CA GLY A 126 -9.69 -15.87 -8.52
C GLY A 126 -8.41 -16.28 -9.26
N SER A 127 -7.93 -15.47 -10.21
CA SER A 127 -6.74 -15.74 -11.02
C SER A 127 -5.68 -14.65 -10.86
N ILE A 128 -4.42 -14.96 -11.17
CA ILE A 128 -3.35 -13.96 -11.26
C ILE A 128 -3.28 -13.47 -12.71
N ARG A 129 -3.46 -12.16 -12.88
CA ARG A 129 -3.38 -11.45 -14.17
C ARG A 129 -2.12 -10.60 -14.22
N PHE A 130 -1.76 -10.19 -15.42
CA PHE A 130 -0.61 -9.32 -15.67
C PHE A 130 -1.03 -8.05 -16.41
N ARG A 131 -0.35 -6.95 -16.12
CA ARG A 131 -0.50 -5.68 -16.82
C ARG A 131 0.86 -5.00 -17.03
N ARG A 132 0.96 -4.22 -18.10
CA ARG A 132 2.09 -3.32 -18.40
C ARG A 132 1.74 -1.92 -17.92
N LEU A 133 2.46 -1.42 -16.92
CA LEU A 133 2.23 -0.08 -16.34
C LEU A 133 3.16 1.00 -16.91
N ASP A 134 4.07 0.58 -17.79
CA ASP A 134 4.84 1.39 -18.76
C ASP A 134 3.99 1.83 -19.96
N SER A 135 2.66 1.75 -19.85
CA SER A 135 1.76 2.29 -20.85
C SER A 135 1.73 3.83 -20.80
N PRO A 136 1.52 4.51 -21.95
CA PRO A 136 1.41 5.97 -21.99
C PRO A 136 0.25 6.54 -21.16
N THR A 137 -0.73 5.71 -20.81
CA THR A 137 -1.91 6.06 -20.02
C THR A 137 -1.63 6.00 -18.53
N TYR A 138 -0.91 4.98 -18.05
CA TYR A 138 -0.65 4.81 -16.61
C TYR A 138 0.58 5.60 -16.13
N ARG A 139 1.67 5.63 -16.92
CA ARG A 139 2.89 6.41 -16.64
C ARG A 139 3.47 6.16 -15.25
N TYR A 140 3.86 4.93 -14.94
CA TYR A 140 4.31 4.51 -13.60
C TYR A 140 5.42 5.41 -13.00
N LEU A 141 6.31 5.98 -13.82
CA LEU A 141 7.37 6.91 -13.37
C LEU A 141 6.84 8.16 -12.65
N ARG A 142 5.55 8.50 -12.87
CA ARG A 142 4.87 9.64 -12.25
C ARG A 142 4.08 9.25 -11.00
N GLN A 143 3.97 7.97 -10.69
CA GLN A 143 3.14 7.50 -9.60
C GLN A 143 3.83 7.70 -8.24
N PRO A 144 3.09 8.07 -7.17
CA PRO A 144 3.67 8.28 -5.85
C PRO A 144 4.40 7.05 -5.29
N TRP A 145 3.86 5.85 -5.53
CA TRP A 145 4.48 4.59 -5.12
C TRP A 145 5.85 4.36 -5.79
N TYR A 146 6.09 4.94 -6.96
CA TYR A 146 7.40 4.89 -7.62
C TYR A 146 8.32 6.05 -7.18
N GLN A 147 7.79 7.28 -7.17
CA GLN A 147 8.60 8.48 -6.92
C GLN A 147 9.11 8.59 -5.48
N ARG A 148 8.31 8.20 -4.49
CA ARG A 148 8.68 8.29 -3.07
C ARG A 148 9.89 7.43 -2.72
N PRO A 149 9.93 6.10 -2.99
CA PRO A 149 11.11 5.29 -2.67
C PRO A 149 12.34 5.71 -3.49
N ARG A 150 12.16 6.18 -4.74
CA ARG A 150 13.24 6.75 -5.58
C ARG A 150 13.90 7.96 -4.92
N LYS A 151 13.09 8.90 -4.42
CA LYS A 151 13.58 10.12 -3.76
C LYS A 151 14.16 9.83 -2.37
N LEU A 152 13.48 8.99 -1.59
CA LEU A 152 13.85 8.73 -0.19
C LEU A 152 14.98 7.71 -0.05
N ARG A 153 15.29 6.93 -1.10
CA ARG A 153 16.28 5.84 -1.09
C ARG A 153 16.06 4.80 0.02
N ARG A 154 14.80 4.64 0.44
CA ARG A 154 14.37 3.63 1.41
C ARG A 154 12.98 3.13 1.08
N ALA A 155 12.66 1.95 1.59
CA ALA A 155 11.36 1.36 1.42
C ALA A 155 10.27 2.14 2.18
N VAL A 156 9.08 2.28 1.58
CA VAL A 156 8.03 3.14 2.10
C VAL A 156 6.64 2.67 1.65
N TRP A 157 5.65 2.81 2.54
CA TRP A 157 4.23 2.65 2.20
C TRP A 157 3.70 3.93 1.54
N SER A 158 2.87 3.78 0.51
CA SER A 158 2.07 4.90 0.00
C SER A 158 0.91 5.21 0.94
N GLU A 159 0.40 6.44 0.86
CA GLU A 159 -0.97 6.68 1.33
C GLU A 159 -1.94 5.84 0.50
N PRO A 160 -3.14 5.51 1.01
CA PRO A 160 -4.18 4.87 0.23
C PRO A 160 -4.51 5.65 -1.05
N TYR A 161 -4.64 4.93 -2.17
CA TYR A 161 -4.98 5.50 -3.47
C TYR A 161 -5.76 4.49 -4.30
N PHE A 162 -6.53 4.98 -5.27
CA PHE A 162 -7.20 4.13 -6.25
C PHE A 162 -6.29 3.91 -7.45
N ASP A 163 -5.94 2.65 -7.72
CA ASP A 163 -4.99 2.29 -8.77
C ASP A 163 -5.65 2.16 -10.16
N ALA A 164 -6.20 3.27 -10.64
CA ALA A 164 -6.87 3.36 -11.94
C ALA A 164 -5.89 3.07 -13.08
N GLY A 165 -6.28 2.17 -14.00
CA GLY A 165 -5.42 1.69 -15.08
C GLY A 165 -4.40 0.64 -14.64
N GLY A 166 -4.29 0.35 -13.35
CA GLY A 166 -3.40 -0.67 -12.78
C GLY A 166 -4.17 -1.89 -12.25
N GLY A 167 -4.42 -1.93 -10.94
CA GLY A 167 -5.20 -2.97 -10.28
C GLY A 167 -6.72 -2.72 -10.25
N GLU A 168 -7.19 -1.51 -10.56
CA GLU A 168 -8.62 -1.13 -10.42
C GLU A 168 -9.17 -1.33 -9.00
N ALA A 169 -8.34 -1.09 -7.98
CA ALA A 169 -8.69 -1.27 -6.59
C ALA A 169 -8.16 -0.12 -5.71
N LEU A 170 -8.85 0.12 -4.59
CA LEU A 170 -8.38 1.02 -3.55
C LEU A 170 -7.36 0.28 -2.67
N MET A 171 -6.11 0.76 -2.66
CA MET A 171 -4.99 0.04 -2.07
C MET A 171 -3.93 0.95 -1.45
N SER A 172 -3.04 0.37 -0.67
CA SER A 172 -1.75 0.95 -0.30
C SER A 172 -0.64 0.04 -0.82
N THR A 173 0.47 0.64 -1.25
CA THR A 173 1.58 -0.05 -1.90
C THR A 173 2.85 0.11 -1.08
N TYR A 174 3.43 -1.02 -0.65
CA TYR A 174 4.77 -1.03 -0.10
C TYR A 174 5.78 -1.06 -1.24
N SER A 175 6.67 -0.08 -1.26
CA SER A 175 7.58 0.12 -2.37
C SER A 175 9.02 0.05 -1.89
N VAL A 176 9.80 -0.88 -2.44
CA VAL A 176 11.20 -1.10 -2.09
C VAL A 176 12.10 -0.65 -3.24
N PRO A 177 13.02 0.30 -3.02
CA PRO A 177 13.97 0.70 -4.05
C PRO A 177 14.96 -0.43 -4.36
N LEU A 178 15.17 -0.73 -5.64
CA LEU A 178 16.27 -1.56 -6.10
C LEU A 178 17.51 -0.68 -6.24
N VAL A 179 18.59 -1.08 -5.57
CA VAL A 179 19.85 -0.34 -5.58
C VAL A 179 20.97 -1.30 -5.93
N SER A 180 21.76 -0.94 -6.95
CA SER A 180 22.96 -1.70 -7.33
C SER A 180 24.04 -1.65 -6.24
N ARG A 181 25.05 -2.52 -6.35
CA ARG A 181 26.25 -2.50 -5.47
C ARG A 181 26.98 -1.15 -5.45
N THR A 182 26.86 -0.35 -6.51
CA THR A 182 27.47 1.00 -6.61
C THR A 182 26.57 2.12 -6.09
N GLY A 183 25.41 1.81 -5.49
CA GLY A 183 24.47 2.80 -4.98
C GLY A 183 23.55 3.43 -6.03
N ARG A 184 23.64 3.01 -7.30
CA ARG A 184 22.74 3.47 -8.37
C ARG A 184 21.34 2.90 -8.17
N PHE A 185 20.31 3.74 -8.28
CA PHE A 185 18.91 3.35 -8.27
C PHE A 185 18.56 2.63 -9.58
N LEU A 186 17.97 1.45 -9.49
CA LEU A 186 17.64 0.59 -10.63
C LEU A 186 16.13 0.51 -10.89
N GLY A 187 15.30 0.85 -9.90
CA GLY A 187 13.85 0.72 -9.97
C GLY A 187 13.19 0.50 -8.61
N VAL A 188 11.97 -0.02 -8.64
CA VAL A 188 11.14 -0.32 -7.46
C VAL A 188 10.50 -1.71 -7.61
N ALA A 189 10.52 -2.49 -6.53
CA ALA A 189 9.68 -3.68 -6.38
C ALA A 189 8.57 -3.35 -5.40
N THR A 190 7.34 -3.81 -5.66
CA THR A 190 6.19 -3.47 -4.84
C THR A 190 5.41 -4.67 -4.36
N ALA A 191 4.66 -4.47 -3.28
CA ALA A 191 3.55 -5.32 -2.88
C ALA A 191 2.37 -4.44 -2.44
N ASP A 192 1.18 -4.78 -2.92
CA ASP A 192 -0.06 -4.04 -2.70
C ASP A 192 -0.97 -4.78 -1.74
N VAL A 193 -1.66 -4.02 -0.88
CA VAL A 193 -2.75 -4.51 -0.03
C VAL A 193 -3.98 -3.66 -0.31
N THR A 194 -5.11 -4.31 -0.59
CA THR A 194 -6.38 -3.60 -0.76
C THR A 194 -6.92 -3.13 0.58
N LEU A 195 -7.61 -1.99 0.57
CA LEU A 195 -8.29 -1.51 1.77
C LEU A 195 -9.44 -2.45 2.18
N GLU A 196 -10.02 -3.16 1.22
CA GLU A 196 -10.99 -4.23 1.49
C GLU A 196 -10.39 -5.37 2.31
N ALA A 197 -9.18 -5.84 1.98
CA ALA A 197 -8.50 -6.88 2.76
C ALA A 197 -8.19 -6.41 4.20
N LEU A 198 -7.74 -5.16 4.36
CA LEU A 198 -7.51 -4.59 5.69
C LEU A 198 -8.80 -4.43 6.50
N LYS A 199 -9.92 -4.05 5.84
CA LYS A 199 -11.23 -3.97 6.48
C LYS A 199 -11.69 -5.34 6.99
N GLY A 200 -11.51 -6.39 6.19
CA GLY A 200 -11.87 -7.75 6.59
C GLY A 200 -11.13 -8.20 7.85
N ILE A 201 -9.86 -7.81 8.03
CA ILE A 201 -9.12 -8.08 9.27
C ILE A 201 -9.81 -7.43 10.47
N VAL A 202 -10.20 -6.16 10.37
CA VAL A 202 -10.88 -5.45 11.47
C VAL A 202 -12.19 -6.14 11.83
N GLU A 203 -12.96 -6.54 10.83
CA GLU A 203 -14.26 -7.23 11.03
C GLU A 203 -14.08 -8.57 11.76
N THR A 204 -13.04 -9.35 11.46
CA THR A 204 -12.80 -10.65 12.12
C THR A 204 -12.39 -10.55 13.59
N VAL A 205 -11.83 -9.41 14.01
CA VAL A 205 -11.31 -9.21 15.37
C VAL A 205 -12.31 -8.46 16.26
N ALA A 206 -13.32 -7.83 15.64
CA ALA A 206 -14.41 -7.16 16.32
C ALA A 206 -15.52 -8.12 16.82
N VAL A 207 -15.43 -9.41 16.47
CA VAL A 207 -16.28 -10.51 16.98
C VAL A 207 -15.65 -11.10 18.24
#